data_AF-A0A7X1FWV5-F1
#
_entry.id   AF-A0A7X1FWV5-F1
#
_cell.length_a   1.000
_cell.length_b   1.000
_cell.length_c   1.000
_cell.angle_alpha   90.00
_cell.angle_beta   90.00
_cell.angle_gamma   90.00
#
_symmetry.space_group_name_H-M   'P 1'
#
loop_
_entity.id
_entity.type
_entity.pdbx_description
1 polymer ?
#
loop_
_entity_poly.entity_id
_entity_poly.type
_entity_poly.pdbx_seq_one_letter_code
_entity_poly.pdbx_strand_id
1 'polypeptide(L)' 'MAKTIKLTLSEDEAEMLVDALEVDLEGYLESAKEARGNNNRADVETFTEAAGRIEALMKKIQALLD' A
#
# COMPACT_ATOMS: atom_id res chain seq x y z
N MET A 1 -11.63 7.54 -15.25
CA MET A 1 -10.97 6.22 -15.39
C MET A 1 -9.49 6.49 -15.58
N ALA A 2 -8.63 6.04 -14.67
CA ALA A 2 -7.19 6.15 -14.87
C ALA A 2 -6.78 5.25 -16.06
N LYS A 3 -5.76 5.68 -16.82
CA LYS A 3 -5.18 4.86 -17.89
C LYS A 3 -4.54 3.61 -17.27
N THR A 4 -4.85 2.43 -17.80
CA THR A 4 -4.27 1.18 -17.33
C THR A 4 -2.93 0.90 -18.02
N ILE A 5 -2.03 0.22 -17.30
CA ILE A 5 -0.75 -0.27 -17.80
C ILE A 5 -0.76 -1.79 -17.64
N LYS A 6 -0.28 -2.51 -18.66
CA LYS A 6 -0.02 -3.95 -18.56
C LYS A 6 1.46 -4.14 -18.21
N LEU A 7 1.72 -4.83 -17.10
CA LEU A 7 3.06 -5.23 -16.68
C LEU A 7 3.18 -6.75 -16.83
N THR A 8 4.37 -7.20 -17.22
CA THR A 8 4.77 -8.60 -17.18
C THR A 8 5.91 -8.67 -16.19
N LEU A 9 5.77 -9.50 -15.16
CA LEU A 9 6.72 -9.68 -14.08
C LEU A 9 7.00 -11.17 -13.93
N SER A 10 8.19 -11.55 -13.47
CA SER A 10 8.41 -12.87 -12.88
C SER A 10 7.72 -12.97 -11.51
N GLU A 11 7.60 -14.19 -10.97
CA GLU A 11 7.12 -14.41 -9.60
C GLU A 11 8.03 -13.71 -8.59
N ASP A 12 9.35 -13.85 -8.71
CA ASP A 12 10.36 -13.17 -7.87
C ASP A 12 10.21 -11.63 -7.89
N GLU A 13 10.03 -11.03 -9.08
CA GLU A 13 9.78 -9.58 -9.19
C GLU A 13 8.46 -9.16 -8.54
N ALA A 14 7.43 -10.00 -8.62
CA ALA A 14 6.14 -9.74 -8.00
C ALA A 14 6.21 -9.91 -6.46
N GLU A 15 6.96 -10.89 -5.95
CA GLU A 15 7.25 -11.05 -4.52
C GLU A 15 8.01 -9.85 -3.97
N MET A 16 9.06 -9.39 -4.67
CA MET A 16 9.79 -8.18 -4.29
C MET A 16 8.88 -6.94 -4.18
N LEU A 17 7.87 -6.83 -5.04
CA LEU A 17 6.88 -5.75 -4.95
C LEU A 17 5.95 -5.92 -3.75
N VAL A 18 5.51 -7.15 -3.44
CA VAL A 18 4.70 -7.42 -2.25
C VAL A 18 5.48 -7.02 -0.99
N ASP A 19 6.72 -7.47 -0.85
CA ASP A 19 7.59 -7.15 0.30
C ASP A 19 7.75 -5.63 0.48
N ALA A 20 8.00 -4.90 -0.62
CA ALA A 20 8.12 -3.45 -0.58
C ALA A 20 6.81 -2.76 -0.17
N LEU A 21 5.67 -3.26 -0.65
CA LEU A 21 4.35 -2.73 -0.32
C LEU A 21 3.96 -3.02 1.14
N GLU A 22 4.38 -4.15 1.71
CA GLU A 22 4.17 -4.48 3.12
C GLU A 22 4.88 -3.48 4.04
N VAL A 23 6.15 -3.18 3.76
CA VAL A 23 6.92 -2.20 4.54
C VAL A 23 6.32 -0.79 4.42
N ASP A 24 5.90 -0.39 3.21
CA ASP A 24 5.27 0.91 2.99
C ASP A 24 3.91 1.00 3.70
N LEU A 25 3.11 -0.07 3.67
CA LEU A 25 1.84 -0.17 4.38
C LEU A 25 2.02 0.03 5.88
N GLU A 26 2.99 -0.67 6.49
CA GLU A 26 3.32 -0.50 7.92
C GLU A 26 3.70 0.95 8.24
N GLY A 27 4.52 1.58 7.38
CA GLY A 27 4.90 2.98 7.52
C GLY A 27 3.71 3.96 7.51
N TYR A 28 2.75 3.77 6.60
CA TYR A 28 1.54 4.60 6.56
C TYR A 28 0.61 4.35 7.74
N LEU A 29 0.50 3.11 8.23
CA LEU A 29 -0.31 2.80 9.41
C LEU A 29 0.27 3.44 10.67
N GLU A 30 1.60 3.41 10.85
CA GLU A 30 2.24 4.09 11.98
C GLU A 30 2.10 5.61 11.85
N SER A 31 2.28 6.18 10.65
CA SER A 31 2.07 7.61 10.40
C SER A 31 0.63 8.04 10.71
N ALA A 32 -0.37 7.24 10.34
CA ALA A 32 -1.78 7.51 10.68
C ALA A 32 -2.02 7.48 12.20
N LYS A 33 -1.36 6.57 12.91
CA LYS A 33 -1.43 6.44 14.37
C LYS A 33 -0.78 7.62 15.08
N GLU A 34 0.39 8.07 14.62
CA GLU A 34 1.05 9.27 15.14
C GLU A 34 0.21 10.53 14.90
N ALA A 35 -0.31 10.71 13.69
CA ALA A 35 -1.20 11.82 13.35
C ALA A 35 -2.45 11.85 14.25
N ARG A 36 -3.00 10.67 14.57
CA ARG A 36 -4.12 10.54 15.51
C ARG A 36 -3.73 10.97 16.92
N GLY A 37 -2.55 10.58 17.39
CA GLY A 37 -1.99 11.02 18.67
C GLY A 37 -1.83 12.54 18.76
N ASN A 38 -1.52 13.19 17.63
CA ASN A 38 -1.37 14.65 17.52
C ASN A 38 -2.68 15.39 17.22
N ASN A 39 -3.82 14.70 17.18
CA ASN A 39 -5.13 15.25 16.79
C ASN A 39 -5.13 15.93 15.39
N ASN A 40 -4.21 15.53 14.51
CA ASN A 40 -4.14 16.01 13.13
C ASN A 40 -5.04 15.18 12.22
N ARG A 41 -6.30 15.58 12.10
CA ARG A 41 -7.32 14.82 11.36
C ARG A 41 -7.05 14.73 9.85
N ALA A 42 -6.47 15.77 9.25
CA ALA A 42 -6.18 15.79 7.83
C ALA A 42 -5.10 14.76 7.46
N ASP A 43 -4.07 14.63 8.30
CA ASP A 43 -3.01 13.64 8.11
C ASP A 43 -3.53 12.22 8.37
N VAL A 44 -4.39 12.04 9.39
CA VAL A 44 -5.03 10.73 9.63
C VAL A 44 -5.80 10.26 8.39
N GLU A 45 -6.60 11.13 7.77
CA GLU A 45 -7.34 10.81 6.55
C GLU A 45 -6.38 10.46 5.41
N THR A 46 -5.37 11.30 5.18
CA THR A 46 -4.38 11.13 4.11
C THR A 46 -3.62 9.80 4.23
N PHE A 47 -3.09 9.48 5.41
CA PHE A 47 -2.33 8.25 5.64
C PHE A 47 -3.21 7.00 5.62
N THR A 48 -4.44 7.09 6.13
CA THR A 48 -5.40 5.98 6.07
C THR A 48 -5.80 5.66 4.63
N GLU A 49 -6.01 6.69 3.79
CA GLU A 49 -6.28 6.48 2.37
C GLU A 49 -5.09 5.85 1.64
N ALA A 50 -3.87 6.30 1.92
CA ALA A 50 -2.66 5.73 1.34
C ALA A 50 -2.50 4.25 1.70
N ALA A 51 -2.64 3.91 2.99
CA ALA A 51 -2.62 2.54 3.48
C ALA A 51 -3.66 1.66 2.76
N GLY A 52 -4.90 2.13 2.62
CA GLY A 52 -5.95 1.37 1.93
C GLY A 52 -5.66 1.13 0.45
N ARG A 53 -5.02 2.09 -0.24
CA ARG A 53 -4.62 1.92 -1.65
C ARG A 53 -3.48 0.92 -1.80
N ILE A 54 -2.50 0.95 -0.90
CA ILE A 54 -1.38 0.00 -0.87
C ILE A 54 -1.88 -1.40 -0.59
N GLU A 55 -2.72 -1.58 0.45
CA GLU A 55 -3.31 -2.88 0.79
C GLU A 55 -4.08 -3.48 -0.40
N ALA A 56 -4.87 -2.66 -1.10
CA ALA A 56 -5.62 -3.10 -2.27
C ALA A 56 -4.72 -3.54 -3.44
N LEU A 57 -3.61 -2.83 -3.69
CA LEU A 57 -2.65 -3.20 -4.72
C LEU A 57 -1.89 -4.48 -4.34
N MET A 58 -1.41 -4.54 -3.09
CA MET A 58 -0.68 -5.68 -2.56
C MET A 58 -1.50 -6.97 -2.64
N LYS A 59 -2.76 -6.96 -2.17
CA LYS A 59 -3.68 -8.11 -2.31
C LYS A 59 -3.90 -8.52 -3.76
N LYS A 60 -3.92 -7.56 -4.68
CA LYS A 60 -4.07 -7.83 -6.11
C LYS A 60 -2.84 -8.54 -6.69
N ILE A 61 -1.63 -8.19 -6.24
CA ILE A 61 -0.39 -8.86 -6.67
C ILE A 61 -0.27 -10.23 -6.00
N GLN A 62 -0.53 -10.33 -4.69
CA GLN A 62 -0.54 -11.59 -3.95
C GLN A 62 -1.51 -12.62 -4.56
N ALA A 63 -2.67 -12.18 -5.06
CA ALA A 63 -3.62 -13.07 -5.74
C ALA A 63 -3.15 -13.60 -7.11
N LEU A 64 -2.02 -13.10 -7.63
CA LEU A 64 -1.38 -13.56 -8.87
C LEU A 64 -0.16 -14.43 -8.61
N LEU A 65 0.30 -14.51 -7.36
CA LEU A 65 1.34 -15.43 -6.90
C LEU A 65 0.64 -16.73 -6.46
N ASP A 66 1.14 -17.88 -6.91
CA ASP A 66 0.59 -19.22 -6.60
C ASP A 66 1.12 -19.80 -5.28
#